data_AF-A0A8S2JW36-F1
#
_entry.id   AF-A0A8S2JW36-F1
#
_cell.length_a   1.000
_cell.length_b   1.000
_cell.length_c   1.000
_cell.angle_alpha   90.00
_cell.angle_beta   90.00
_cell.angle_gamma   90.00
#
_symmetry.space_group_name_H-M   'P 1'
#
loop_
_entity.id
_entity.type
_entity.pdbx_description
1 polymer ?
#
loop_
_entity_poly.entity_id
_entity_poly.type
_entity_poly.pdbx_seq_one_letter_code
_entity_poly.pdbx_strand_id
1 'polypeptide(L)'
;MLQELGKSTIKQEIIVRWLTMSQLLESVLSSYSTLTSIAREKGTIHTLPSIDVSAVATIASLFVPWKHVIERVQASNTPSLHLVVISSQDEAADKAAKDLVFFKIRARQLLKEMFTLHDLHWMAATLNPRARLLKLAIDAERTHAYHLVRAEVAKIMEIQLADNNPSVQSPVTSSPPPSPHKKFKSYTAQFDDDTFGESNKNITISKRAQRKFEKYLQMKLTKCTLSKDNSDNPLLFWKEQEQLLPNMSKLAKKNSIPASSATVERSFSSAGVIISHVREEPASTHLQSMTSY
;
A
#
# COMPACT_ATOMS: atom_id res chain seq x y z
N MET A 1 -19.47 14.30 -11.45
CA MET A 1 -18.99 14.70 -10.10
C MET A 1 -19.81 14.07 -8.98
N LEU A 2 -21.10 14.39 -8.77
CA LEU A 2 -21.91 13.83 -7.66
C LEU A 2 -21.97 12.29 -7.61
N GLN A 3 -21.97 11.63 -8.78
CA GLN A 3 -22.04 10.16 -8.90
C GLN A 3 -20.76 9.41 -8.46
N GLU A 4 -19.64 10.13 -8.28
CA GLU A 4 -18.38 9.59 -7.75
C GLU A 4 -18.37 9.61 -6.21
N LEU A 5 -18.84 10.71 -5.61
CA LEU A 5 -18.92 10.88 -4.14
C LEU A 5 -19.75 9.78 -3.46
N GLY A 6 -20.90 9.42 -4.05
CA GLY A 6 -21.73 8.35 -3.49
C GLY A 6 -21.01 6.99 -3.45
N LYS A 7 -20.15 6.70 -4.44
CA LYS A 7 -19.41 5.43 -4.52
C LYS A 7 -18.30 5.34 -3.48
N SER A 8 -17.59 6.43 -3.19
CA SER A 8 -16.55 6.43 -2.15
C SER A 8 -17.14 6.29 -0.75
N THR A 9 -18.21 7.03 -0.44
CA THR A 9 -18.89 6.95 0.87
C THR A 9 -19.43 5.54 1.15
N ILE A 10 -20.12 4.91 0.18
CA ILE A 10 -20.63 3.55 0.33
C ILE A 10 -19.50 2.54 0.59
N LYS A 11 -18.38 2.64 -0.16
CA LYS A 11 -17.22 1.76 0.06
C LYS A 11 -16.66 1.91 1.48
N GLN A 12 -16.45 3.15 1.93
CA GLN A 12 -15.87 3.44 3.24
C GLN A 12 -16.77 2.93 4.40
N GLU A 13 -18.08 3.13 4.27
CA GLU A 13 -19.09 2.64 5.22
C GLU A 13 -19.07 1.10 5.36
N ILE A 14 -18.84 0.37 4.27
CA ILE A 14 -18.71 -1.09 4.26
C ILE A 14 -17.48 -1.55 5.05
N ILE A 15 -16.33 -0.87 4.90
CA ILE A 15 -15.07 -1.24 5.59
C ILE A 15 -15.21 -1.07 7.11
N VAL A 16 -15.78 0.05 7.55
CA VAL A 16 -15.98 0.33 8.99
C VAL A 16 -16.90 -0.73 9.61
N ARG A 17 -18.03 -1.04 8.96
CA ARG A 17 -18.97 -2.08 9.41
C ARG A 17 -18.30 -3.45 9.58
N TRP A 18 -17.35 -3.81 8.72
CA TRP A 18 -16.68 -5.12 8.75
C TRP A 18 -15.79 -5.31 9.98
N LEU A 19 -14.94 -4.32 10.30
CA LEU A 19 -14.09 -4.37 11.49
C LEU A 19 -14.93 -4.32 12.78
N THR A 20 -15.96 -3.47 12.81
CA THR A 20 -16.91 -3.41 13.95
C THR A 20 -17.68 -4.72 14.13
N MET A 21 -18.07 -5.43 13.05
CA MET A 21 -18.72 -6.74 13.16
C MET A 21 -17.77 -7.81 13.72
N SER A 22 -16.50 -7.84 13.30
CA SER A 22 -15.51 -8.76 13.89
C SER A 22 -15.31 -8.49 15.39
N GLN A 23 -15.18 -7.21 15.75
CA GLN A 23 -15.07 -6.77 17.15
C GLN A 23 -16.32 -7.13 17.98
N LEU A 24 -17.52 -7.01 17.41
CA LEU A 24 -18.77 -7.40 18.05
C LEU A 24 -18.81 -8.92 18.32
N LEU A 25 -18.43 -9.75 17.34
CA LEU A 25 -18.38 -11.20 17.52
C LEU A 25 -17.35 -11.60 18.59
N GLU A 26 -16.16 -10.99 18.58
CA GLU A 26 -15.11 -11.16 19.61
C GLU A 26 -15.60 -10.72 21.00
N SER A 27 -16.36 -9.62 21.09
CA SER A 27 -16.95 -9.10 22.33
C SER A 27 -18.05 -10.02 22.88
N VAL A 28 -18.93 -10.55 22.01
CA VAL A 28 -19.94 -11.55 22.39
C VAL A 28 -19.26 -12.80 22.94
N LEU A 29 -18.27 -13.36 22.23
CA LEU A 29 -17.57 -14.58 22.66
C LEU A 29 -16.85 -14.42 24.01
N SER A 30 -16.24 -13.26 24.26
CA SER A 30 -15.54 -12.97 25.52
C SER A 30 -16.48 -12.63 26.68
N SER A 31 -17.66 -12.05 26.40
CA SER A 31 -18.60 -11.58 27.44
C SER A 31 -19.70 -12.58 27.77
N TYR A 32 -20.07 -13.49 26.88
CA TYR A 32 -21.28 -14.31 27.02
C TYR A 32 -21.23 -15.27 28.23
N SER A 33 -20.07 -15.83 28.56
CA SER A 33 -19.89 -16.65 29.77
C SER A 33 -20.14 -15.84 31.06
N THR A 34 -19.58 -14.64 31.14
CA THR A 34 -19.75 -13.69 32.25
C THR A 34 -21.21 -13.23 32.37
N LEU A 35 -21.85 -12.86 31.25
CA LEU A 35 -23.26 -12.48 31.21
C LEU A 35 -24.17 -13.63 31.64
N THR A 36 -23.89 -14.86 31.20
CA THR A 36 -24.62 -16.06 31.61
C THR A 36 -24.48 -16.31 33.12
N SER A 37 -23.30 -16.07 33.69
CA SER A 37 -23.06 -16.19 35.14
C SER A 37 -23.87 -15.15 35.94
N ILE A 38 -23.81 -13.88 35.53
CA ILE A 38 -24.54 -12.78 36.18
C ILE A 38 -26.06 -12.98 36.06
N ALA A 39 -26.55 -13.40 34.89
CA ALA A 39 -27.97 -13.68 34.67
C ALA A 39 -28.46 -14.89 35.49
N ARG A 40 -27.58 -15.87 35.76
CA ARG A 40 -27.87 -17.00 36.67
C ARG A 40 -27.96 -16.56 38.11
N GLU A 41 -27.01 -15.75 38.58
CA GLU A 41 -26.99 -15.19 39.93
C GLU A 41 -28.22 -14.31 40.21
N LYS A 42 -28.64 -13.50 39.23
CA LYS A 42 -29.81 -12.60 39.35
C LYS A 42 -31.16 -13.24 39.00
N GLY A 43 -31.19 -14.53 38.62
CA GLY A 43 -32.43 -15.22 38.20
C GLY A 43 -33.00 -14.76 36.84
N THR A 44 -32.29 -13.93 36.09
CA THR A 44 -32.74 -13.33 34.83
C THR A 44 -32.26 -14.08 33.58
N ILE A 45 -31.86 -15.36 33.66
CA ILE A 45 -31.38 -16.14 32.49
C ILE A 45 -32.36 -16.06 31.31
N HIS A 46 -33.67 -16.05 31.58
CA HIS A 46 -34.72 -15.98 30.57
C HIS A 46 -34.71 -14.68 29.72
N THR A 47 -34.00 -13.63 30.14
CA THR A 47 -33.81 -12.40 29.35
C THR A 47 -32.60 -12.48 28.41
N LEU A 48 -31.74 -13.49 28.58
CA LEU A 48 -30.55 -13.68 27.74
C LEU A 48 -30.94 -14.47 26.47
N PRO A 49 -30.54 -14.02 25.27
CA PRO A 49 -30.73 -14.81 24.06
C PRO A 49 -29.98 -16.13 24.14
N SER A 50 -30.61 -17.22 23.66
CA SER A 50 -29.94 -18.52 23.51
C SER A 50 -28.98 -18.47 22.31
N ILE A 51 -27.72 -18.06 22.55
CA ILE A 51 -26.68 -17.96 21.52
C ILE A 51 -25.90 -19.28 21.44
N ASP A 52 -25.81 -19.85 20.24
CA ASP A 52 -24.84 -20.90 19.93
C ASP A 52 -23.44 -20.31 19.84
N VAL A 53 -22.70 -20.40 20.94
CA VAL A 53 -21.32 -19.93 21.07
C VAL A 53 -20.38 -20.63 20.07
N SER A 54 -20.66 -21.89 19.69
CA SER A 54 -19.87 -22.63 18.71
C SER A 54 -20.06 -22.09 17.30
N ALA A 55 -21.32 -21.80 16.92
CA ALA A 55 -21.62 -21.13 15.65
C ALA A 55 -20.99 -19.73 15.59
N VAL A 56 -21.10 -18.93 16.66
CA VAL A 56 -20.47 -17.59 16.72
C VAL A 56 -18.94 -17.68 16.64
N ALA A 57 -18.31 -18.62 17.33
CA ALA A 57 -16.86 -18.84 17.26
C ALA A 57 -16.41 -19.27 15.85
N THR A 58 -17.19 -20.13 15.20
CA THR A 58 -16.94 -20.55 13.83
C THR A 58 -17.04 -19.37 12.87
N ILE A 59 -18.08 -18.54 12.97
CA ILE A 59 -18.24 -17.32 12.16
C ILE A 59 -17.09 -16.33 12.42
N ALA A 60 -16.75 -16.06 13.68
CA ALA A 60 -15.64 -15.18 14.04
C ALA A 60 -14.31 -15.65 13.42
N SER A 61 -14.03 -16.96 13.43
CA SER A 61 -12.82 -17.53 12.81
C SER A 61 -12.71 -17.26 11.30
N LEU A 62 -13.83 -17.10 10.58
CA LEU A 62 -13.84 -16.71 9.17
C LEU A 62 -13.33 -15.30 8.94
N PHE A 63 -13.60 -14.39 9.89
CA PHE A 63 -13.22 -12.98 9.76
C PHE A 63 -11.73 -12.75 10.07
N VAL A 64 -11.07 -13.62 10.84
CA VAL A 64 -9.67 -13.45 11.26
C VAL A 64 -8.68 -13.24 10.10
N PRO A 65 -8.66 -14.05 9.01
CA PRO A 65 -7.77 -13.80 7.88
C PRO A 65 -8.04 -12.45 7.19
N TRP A 66 -9.33 -12.09 7.05
CA TRP A 66 -9.74 -10.84 6.40
C TRP A 66 -9.44 -9.61 7.25
N LYS A 67 -9.63 -9.69 8.57
CA LYS A 67 -9.24 -8.66 9.55
C LYS A 67 -7.74 -8.35 9.42
N HIS A 68 -6.90 -9.39 9.46
CA HIS A 68 -5.44 -9.24 9.29
C HIS A 68 -5.05 -8.66 7.92
N VAL A 69 -5.74 -9.04 6.84
CA VAL A 69 -5.55 -8.42 5.50
C VAL A 69 -5.90 -6.93 5.53
N ILE A 70 -7.08 -6.58 6.05
CA ILE A 70 -7.56 -5.19 6.08
C ILE A 70 -6.65 -4.32 6.97
N GLU A 71 -6.28 -4.79 8.16
CA GLU A 71 -5.37 -4.10 9.07
C GLU A 71 -4.01 -3.80 8.42
N ARG A 72 -3.44 -4.77 7.69
CA ARG A 72 -2.18 -4.57 6.95
C ARG A 72 -2.32 -3.63 5.75
N VAL A 73 -3.42 -3.71 5.00
CA VAL A 73 -3.70 -2.80 3.88
C VAL A 73 -3.96 -1.37 4.38
N GLN A 74 -4.48 -1.21 5.60
CA GLN A 74 -4.69 0.07 6.27
C GLN A 74 -3.47 0.60 7.04
N ALA A 75 -2.33 -0.11 7.03
CA ALA A 75 -1.12 0.36 7.69
C ALA A 75 -0.54 1.60 6.98
N SER A 76 -0.07 2.58 7.76
CA SER A 76 0.57 3.82 7.30
C SER A 76 2.08 3.87 7.51
N ASN A 77 2.61 3.11 8.48
CA ASN A 77 4.04 3.07 8.79
C ASN A 77 4.84 2.20 7.81
N THR A 78 4.16 1.47 6.92
CA THR A 78 4.74 0.52 5.96
C THR A 78 4.03 0.67 4.61
N PRO A 79 4.72 0.42 3.48
CA PRO A 79 4.12 0.53 2.16
C PRO A 79 3.05 -0.54 1.96
N SER A 80 1.77 -0.17 1.85
CA SER A 80 0.66 -1.14 1.78
C SER A 80 0.04 -1.31 0.39
N LEU A 81 0.31 -0.42 -0.59
CA LEU A 81 -0.26 -0.49 -1.95
C LEU A 81 -0.02 -1.83 -2.67
N HIS A 82 1.14 -2.43 -2.44
CA HIS A 82 1.53 -3.72 -3.02
C HIS A 82 0.71 -4.91 -2.46
N LEU A 83 0.16 -4.78 -1.25
CA LEU A 83 -0.63 -5.83 -0.61
C LEU A 83 -2.02 -5.98 -1.23
N VAL A 84 -2.52 -4.97 -1.95
CA VAL A 84 -3.86 -5.00 -2.55
C VAL A 84 -3.98 -6.10 -3.60
N VAL A 85 -3.01 -6.22 -4.52
CA VAL A 85 -2.95 -7.32 -5.50
C VAL A 85 -2.68 -8.66 -4.82
N ILE A 86 -1.75 -8.71 -3.86
CA ILE A 86 -1.38 -9.96 -3.19
C ILE A 86 -2.59 -10.54 -2.45
N SER A 87 -3.34 -9.70 -1.74
CA SER A 87 -4.48 -10.13 -0.93
C SER A 87 -5.74 -10.41 -1.76
N SER A 88 -5.89 -9.79 -2.94
CA SER A 88 -7.00 -10.11 -3.85
C SER A 88 -6.84 -11.47 -4.54
N GLN A 89 -5.60 -11.96 -4.62
CA GLN A 89 -5.22 -13.24 -5.22
C GLN A 89 -4.97 -14.36 -4.18
N ASP A 90 -5.04 -14.07 -2.86
CA ASP A 90 -4.70 -15.06 -1.83
C ASP A 90 -5.81 -16.10 -1.61
N GLU A 91 -5.52 -17.34 -1.96
CA GLU A 91 -6.40 -18.50 -1.73
C GLU A 91 -6.36 -18.99 -0.28
N ALA A 92 -5.48 -18.50 0.60
CA ALA A 92 -5.39 -18.96 1.99
C ALA A 92 -6.70 -18.81 2.79
N ALA A 93 -7.59 -17.91 2.36
CA ALA A 93 -8.93 -17.75 2.92
C ALA A 93 -9.92 -18.91 2.59
N ASP A 94 -9.57 -19.86 1.72
CA ASP A 94 -10.47 -20.97 1.34
C ASP A 94 -10.52 -22.13 2.34
N LYS A 95 -9.65 -22.19 3.36
CA LYS A 95 -9.58 -23.33 4.30
C LYS A 95 -10.68 -23.40 5.37
N ALA A 96 -11.80 -22.68 5.24
CA ALA A 96 -12.92 -22.81 6.18
C ALA A 96 -13.94 -23.91 5.79
N ALA A 97 -14.76 -24.33 6.76
CA ALA A 97 -15.75 -25.41 6.64
C ALA A 97 -16.71 -25.28 5.44
N LYS A 98 -17.23 -26.42 4.98
CA LYS A 98 -18.10 -26.53 3.79
C LYS A 98 -19.37 -25.67 3.90
N ASP A 99 -19.91 -25.55 5.10
CA ASP A 99 -21.20 -24.90 5.36
C ASP A 99 -21.13 -23.37 5.28
N LEU A 100 -19.93 -22.80 5.14
CA LEU A 100 -19.66 -21.35 5.17
C LEU A 100 -19.10 -20.82 3.84
N VAL A 101 -19.22 -21.61 2.76
CA VAL A 101 -18.81 -21.23 1.40
C VAL A 101 -19.50 -19.94 0.92
N PHE A 102 -20.77 -19.72 1.27
CA PHE A 102 -21.49 -18.47 0.94
C PHE A 102 -20.80 -17.22 1.53
N PHE A 103 -20.38 -17.27 2.80
CA PHE A 103 -19.65 -16.17 3.43
C PHE A 103 -18.32 -15.89 2.74
N LYS A 104 -17.57 -16.92 2.31
CA LYS A 104 -16.33 -16.73 1.52
C LYS A 104 -16.58 -16.03 0.18
N ILE A 105 -17.61 -16.47 -0.56
CA ILE A 105 -17.98 -15.89 -1.85
C ILE A 105 -18.34 -14.42 -1.67
N ARG A 106 -19.18 -14.11 -0.67
CA ARG A 106 -19.58 -12.72 -0.38
C ARG A 106 -18.40 -11.87 0.11
N ALA A 107 -17.50 -12.42 0.92
CA ALA A 107 -16.28 -11.74 1.36
C ALA A 107 -15.35 -11.37 0.21
N ARG A 108 -15.08 -12.33 -0.70
CA ARG A 108 -14.29 -12.08 -1.91
C ARG A 108 -14.93 -11.04 -2.83
N GLN A 109 -16.25 -11.09 -2.99
CA GLN A 109 -16.97 -10.10 -3.78
C GLN A 109 -16.83 -8.69 -3.17
N LEU A 110 -17.05 -8.56 -1.86
CA LEU A 110 -16.91 -7.29 -1.15
C LEU A 110 -15.47 -6.75 -1.20
N LEU A 111 -14.45 -7.61 -1.15
CA LEU A 111 -13.06 -7.18 -1.36
C LEU A 111 -12.78 -6.66 -2.78
N LYS A 112 -13.36 -7.29 -3.81
CA LYS A 112 -13.29 -6.78 -5.19
C LYS A 112 -14.04 -5.45 -5.37
N GLU A 113 -15.14 -5.25 -4.63
CA GLU A 113 -15.90 -3.99 -4.60
C GLU A 113 -15.15 -2.89 -3.83
N MET A 114 -14.52 -3.21 -2.69
CA MET A 114 -13.68 -2.31 -1.89
C MET A 114 -12.43 -1.88 -2.66
N PHE A 115 -11.64 -2.84 -3.15
CA PHE A 115 -10.34 -2.61 -3.77
C PHE A 115 -10.41 -2.68 -5.30
N THR A 116 -10.69 -1.55 -5.93
CA THR A 116 -10.54 -1.41 -7.39
C THR A 116 -9.07 -1.45 -7.75
N LEU A 117 -8.64 -2.54 -8.38
CA LEU A 117 -7.27 -2.69 -8.88
C LEU A 117 -6.98 -1.64 -9.96
N HIS A 118 -5.75 -1.11 -9.92
CA HIS A 118 -5.26 -0.03 -10.77
C HIS A 118 -3.79 -0.30 -11.07
N ASP A 119 -3.26 0.34 -12.11
CA ASP A 119 -1.87 0.18 -12.56
C ASP A 119 -0.83 0.36 -11.45
N LEU A 120 -1.04 1.31 -10.53
CA LEU A 120 -0.16 1.52 -9.37
C LEU A 120 -0.14 0.33 -8.41
N HIS A 121 -1.27 -0.36 -8.21
CA HIS A 121 -1.34 -1.58 -7.40
C HIS A 121 -0.50 -2.70 -8.04
N TRP A 122 -0.61 -2.88 -9.36
CA TRP A 122 0.16 -3.86 -10.14
C TRP A 122 1.66 -3.54 -10.17
N MET A 123 2.03 -2.27 -10.33
CA MET A 123 3.42 -1.81 -10.23
C MET A 123 3.99 -2.06 -8.84
N ALA A 124 3.29 -1.66 -7.78
CA ALA A 124 3.73 -1.86 -6.39
C ALA A 124 3.88 -3.35 -6.05
N ALA A 125 2.95 -4.20 -6.48
CA ALA A 125 3.04 -5.66 -6.32
C ALA A 125 4.23 -6.27 -7.07
N THR A 126 4.48 -5.81 -8.31
CA THR A 126 5.66 -6.22 -9.10
C THR A 126 6.96 -5.80 -8.43
N LEU A 127 6.98 -4.66 -7.73
CA LEU A 127 8.15 -4.15 -7.00
C LEU A 127 8.32 -4.79 -5.61
N ASN A 128 7.36 -5.55 -5.09
CA ASN A 128 7.59 -6.37 -3.90
C ASN A 128 8.45 -7.60 -4.30
N PRO A 129 9.63 -7.84 -3.70
CA PRO A 129 10.53 -8.91 -4.10
C PRO A 129 9.91 -10.32 -4.08
N ARG A 130 9.00 -10.61 -3.13
CA ARG A 130 8.30 -11.90 -3.03
C ARG A 130 7.23 -12.07 -4.11
N ALA A 131 6.53 -10.98 -4.46
CA ALA A 131 5.44 -10.99 -5.43
C ALA A 131 5.89 -10.62 -6.86
N ARG A 132 7.16 -10.26 -7.10
CA ARG A 132 7.69 -9.81 -8.40
C ARG A 132 7.40 -10.71 -9.61
N LEU A 133 7.19 -12.00 -9.38
CA LEU A 133 6.86 -12.98 -10.42
C LEU A 133 5.35 -13.10 -10.71
N LEU A 134 4.51 -12.42 -9.91
CA LEU A 134 3.04 -12.39 -9.98
C LEU A 134 2.43 -13.77 -10.29
N LYS A 135 2.87 -14.80 -9.56
CA LYS A 135 2.56 -16.22 -9.86
C LYS A 135 1.07 -16.57 -9.84
N LEU A 136 0.25 -15.77 -9.14
CA LEU A 136 -1.19 -15.95 -9.00
C LEU A 136 -1.99 -15.10 -10.00
N ALA A 137 -1.35 -14.16 -10.70
CA ALA A 137 -1.99 -13.33 -11.70
C ALA A 137 -1.97 -14.01 -13.07
N ILE A 138 -3.02 -13.78 -13.87
CA ILE A 138 -3.08 -14.32 -15.23
C ILE A 138 -2.02 -13.68 -16.13
N ASP A 139 -1.65 -14.38 -17.20
CA ASP A 139 -0.54 -13.99 -18.07
C ASP A 139 -0.70 -12.59 -18.69
N ALA A 140 -1.93 -12.19 -18.99
CA ALA A 140 -2.24 -10.84 -19.49
C ALA A 140 -1.97 -9.76 -18.43
N GLU A 141 -2.49 -9.92 -17.20
CA GLU A 141 -2.27 -9.00 -16.08
C GLU A 141 -0.79 -8.88 -15.72
N ARG A 142 -0.09 -10.03 -15.65
CA ARG A 142 1.36 -10.10 -15.39
C ARG A 142 2.15 -9.38 -16.48
N THR A 143 1.79 -9.55 -17.74
CA THR A 143 2.45 -8.88 -18.88
C THR A 143 2.23 -7.38 -18.85
N HIS A 144 1.00 -6.92 -18.54
CA HIS A 144 0.66 -5.51 -18.35
C HIS A 144 1.46 -4.88 -17.19
N ALA A 145 1.44 -5.51 -16.01
CA ALA A 145 2.20 -5.07 -14.84
C ALA A 145 3.71 -4.91 -15.15
N TYR A 146 4.29 -5.87 -15.88
CA TYR A 146 5.69 -5.80 -16.30
C TYR A 146 5.95 -4.72 -17.36
N HIS A 147 4.98 -4.42 -18.22
CA HIS A 147 5.08 -3.31 -19.18
C HIS A 147 5.08 -1.96 -18.44
N LEU A 148 4.14 -1.75 -17.51
CA LEU A 148 4.06 -0.54 -16.68
C LEU A 148 5.37 -0.23 -15.95
N VAL A 149 5.95 -1.23 -15.27
CA VAL A 149 7.23 -1.05 -14.57
C VAL A 149 8.36 -0.72 -15.54
N ARG A 150 8.46 -1.40 -16.69
CA ARG A 150 9.48 -1.11 -17.71
C ARG A 150 9.35 0.32 -18.27
N ALA A 151 8.13 0.75 -18.58
CA ALA A 151 7.85 2.09 -19.09
C ALA A 151 8.20 3.18 -18.06
N GLU A 152 7.82 3.02 -16.79
CA GLU A 152 8.11 4.03 -15.76
C GLU A 152 9.61 4.08 -15.40
N VAL A 153 10.33 2.95 -15.47
CA VAL A 153 11.80 2.93 -15.36
C VAL A 153 12.48 3.65 -16.52
N ALA A 154 11.95 3.55 -17.75
CA ALA A 154 12.46 4.28 -18.90
C ALA A 154 12.30 5.80 -18.72
N LYS A 155 11.11 6.27 -18.30
CA LYS A 155 10.89 7.70 -17.96
C LYS A 155 11.85 8.20 -16.88
N ILE A 156 12.12 7.40 -15.84
CA ILE A 156 13.09 7.75 -14.79
C ILE A 156 14.51 7.90 -15.38
N MET A 157 14.89 7.05 -16.35
CA MET A 157 16.16 7.18 -17.07
C MET A 157 16.22 8.42 -17.96
N GLU A 158 15.14 8.74 -18.68
CA GLU A 158 15.04 9.94 -19.53
C GLU A 158 15.23 11.22 -18.72
N ILE A 159 14.52 11.36 -17.60
CA ILE A 159 14.64 12.53 -16.70
C ILE A 159 16.09 12.67 -16.19
N GLN A 160 16.71 11.57 -15.75
CA GLN A 160 18.10 11.58 -15.31
C GLN A 160 19.09 11.99 -16.41
N LEU A 161 18.81 11.70 -17.68
CA LEU A 161 19.67 12.11 -18.79
C LEU A 161 19.49 13.59 -19.14
N ALA A 162 18.27 14.13 -19.00
CA ALA A 162 18.00 15.56 -19.14
C ALA A 162 18.68 16.38 -18.04
N ASP A 163 18.54 15.97 -16.77
CA ASP A 163 19.14 16.64 -15.60
C ASP A 163 20.68 16.72 -15.67
N ASN A 164 21.33 15.75 -16.33
CA ASN A 164 22.79 15.69 -16.48
C ASN A 164 23.35 16.45 -17.70
N ASN A 165 22.51 17.13 -18.49
CA ASN A 165 22.94 17.84 -19.70
C ASN A 165 22.80 19.37 -19.55
N PRO A 166 23.80 20.09 -19.00
CA PRO A 166 23.72 21.52 -18.70
C PRO A 166 23.80 22.37 -19.97
N SER A 167 22.69 22.42 -20.72
CA SER A 167 22.57 23.14 -21.99
C SER A 167 21.44 24.18 -21.96
N VAL A 168 21.43 25.01 -20.91
CA VAL A 168 20.74 26.32 -20.90
C VAL A 168 21.71 27.36 -20.33
N GLN A 169 22.51 27.96 -21.20
CA GLN A 169 23.12 29.27 -20.95
C GLN A 169 22.44 30.29 -21.86
N SER A 170 21.85 31.33 -21.25
CA SER A 170 21.33 32.49 -21.98
C SER A 170 22.51 33.32 -22.55
N PRO A 171 22.38 33.95 -23.73
CA PRO A 171 23.48 34.64 -24.37
C PRO A 171 23.66 36.09 -23.88
N VAL A 172 24.86 36.43 -23.39
CA VAL A 172 25.38 37.82 -23.38
C VAL A 172 26.89 37.82 -23.69
N THR A 173 27.26 38.48 -24.79
CA THR A 173 28.62 38.77 -25.29
C THR A 173 29.32 39.80 -24.37
N SER A 174 30.62 39.85 -24.03
CA SER A 174 31.92 39.32 -24.52
C SER A 174 32.88 39.07 -23.31
N SER A 175 34.21 38.87 -23.33
CA SER A 175 35.31 38.95 -24.32
C SER A 175 36.52 38.03 -23.92
N PRO A 176 37.59 37.89 -24.74
CA PRO A 176 38.74 36.96 -24.48
C PRO A 176 40.11 37.67 -24.30
N PRO A 177 41.27 36.96 -24.15
CA PRO A 177 41.68 35.81 -23.29
C PRO A 177 43.05 36.17 -22.60
N PRO A 178 44.07 35.28 -22.31
CA PRO A 178 44.17 33.81 -22.17
C PRO A 178 44.94 33.27 -20.91
N SER A 179 44.87 31.96 -20.62
CA SER A 179 46.01 31.11 -20.15
C SER A 179 45.56 29.63 -19.93
N PRO A 180 46.39 28.59 -20.15
CA PRO A 180 45.90 27.20 -20.31
C PRO A 180 46.28 26.22 -19.18
N HIS A 181 45.31 25.42 -18.71
CA HIS A 181 45.59 24.16 -18.02
C HIS A 181 44.79 23.00 -18.62
N LYS A 182 45.53 22.05 -19.21
CA LYS A 182 45.00 20.82 -19.82
C LYS A 182 44.35 19.94 -18.74
N LYS A 183 43.05 19.66 -18.86
CA LYS A 183 42.39 18.65 -18.01
C LYS A 183 42.59 17.26 -18.60
N PHE A 184 42.98 16.33 -17.72
CA PHE A 184 43.28 14.93 -18.01
C PHE A 184 42.02 14.20 -18.52
N LYS A 185 42.05 13.66 -19.75
CA LYS A 185 40.97 12.80 -20.26
C LYS A 185 41.00 11.46 -19.53
N SER A 186 39.95 11.15 -18.78
CA SER A 186 39.77 9.83 -18.17
C SER A 186 39.63 8.76 -19.25
N TYR A 187 40.41 7.68 -19.14
CA TYR A 187 40.56 6.63 -20.16
C TYR A 187 39.34 5.68 -20.29
N THR A 188 38.22 6.01 -19.63
CA THR A 188 36.98 5.19 -19.62
C THR A 188 35.90 5.71 -20.56
N ALA A 189 36.10 6.86 -21.21
CA ALA A 189 35.13 7.50 -22.11
C ALA A 189 35.28 7.08 -23.59
N GLN A 190 35.76 5.88 -23.89
CA GLN A 190 36.19 5.47 -25.23
C GLN A 190 35.25 4.45 -25.92
N PHE A 191 33.99 4.35 -25.49
CA PHE A 191 33.00 3.40 -26.06
C PHE A 191 31.57 3.94 -26.24
N ASP A 192 31.35 5.25 -26.20
CA ASP A 192 30.04 5.87 -26.49
C ASP A 192 30.24 7.15 -27.33
N ASP A 193 30.76 7.02 -28.56
CA ASP A 193 30.54 8.01 -29.63
C ASP A 193 29.48 7.45 -30.58
N ASP A 194 28.22 7.82 -30.33
CA ASP A 194 27.09 7.49 -31.18
C ASP A 194 26.18 8.73 -31.30
N THR A 195 26.60 9.65 -32.18
CA THR A 195 25.85 10.87 -32.50
C THR A 195 24.63 10.53 -33.37
N PHE A 196 23.58 9.97 -32.76
CA PHE A 196 22.35 9.55 -33.44
C PHE A 196 21.07 10.13 -32.84
N GLY A 197 20.07 10.31 -33.71
CA GLY A 197 18.85 11.09 -33.44
C GLY A 197 17.91 10.54 -32.35
N GLU A 198 17.02 11.41 -31.88
CA GLU A 198 16.09 11.22 -30.76
C GLU A 198 15.34 9.87 -30.76
N SER A 199 14.85 9.43 -31.92
CA SER A 199 14.13 8.17 -32.06
C SER A 199 14.97 6.94 -31.64
N ASN A 200 16.29 6.96 -31.90
CA ASN A 200 17.17 5.85 -31.53
C ASN A 200 17.57 5.89 -30.04
N LYS A 201 17.57 7.09 -29.42
CA LYS A 201 17.80 7.26 -27.98
C LYS A 201 16.68 6.60 -27.16
N ASN A 202 15.42 6.83 -27.53
CA ASN A 202 14.25 6.23 -26.84
C ASN A 202 14.23 4.70 -26.94
N ILE A 203 14.60 4.14 -28.10
CA ILE A 203 14.78 2.69 -28.29
C ILE A 203 15.89 2.15 -27.37
N THR A 204 17.00 2.89 -27.25
CA THR A 204 18.15 2.51 -26.41
C THR A 204 17.83 2.56 -24.92
N ILE A 205 17.11 3.59 -24.45
CA ILE A 205 16.66 3.71 -23.06
C ILE A 205 15.64 2.61 -22.72
N SER A 206 14.67 2.35 -23.60
CA SER A 206 13.68 1.28 -23.41
C SER A 206 14.35 -0.10 -23.28
N LYS A 207 15.34 -0.40 -24.13
CA LYS A 207 16.16 -1.62 -24.02
C LYS A 207 16.96 -1.67 -22.71
N ARG A 208 17.52 -0.54 -22.24
CA ARG A 208 18.25 -0.44 -20.97
C ARG A 208 17.35 -0.67 -19.76
N ALA A 209 16.14 -0.10 -19.76
CA ALA A 209 15.11 -0.32 -18.76
C ALA A 209 14.68 -1.80 -18.70
N GLN A 210 14.42 -2.41 -19.86
CA GLN A 210 14.10 -3.84 -19.95
C GLN A 210 15.21 -4.74 -19.37
N ARG A 211 16.49 -4.51 -19.71
CA ARG A 211 17.62 -5.29 -19.15
C ARG A 211 17.72 -5.15 -17.63
N LYS A 212 17.48 -3.95 -17.08
CA LYS A 212 17.49 -3.71 -15.62
C LYS A 212 16.31 -4.38 -14.92
N PHE A 213 15.12 -4.38 -15.54
CA PHE A 213 13.94 -5.07 -15.03
C PHE A 213 14.10 -6.60 -15.06
N GLU A 214 14.60 -7.15 -16.17
CA GLU A 214 14.87 -8.59 -16.30
C GLU A 214 15.88 -9.07 -15.26
N LYS A 215 16.97 -8.31 -15.04
CA LYS A 215 17.92 -8.57 -13.95
C LYS A 215 17.23 -8.68 -12.59
N TYR A 216 16.27 -7.80 -12.29
CA TYR A 216 15.51 -7.84 -11.04
C TYR A 216 14.64 -9.10 -10.90
N LEU A 217 13.95 -9.52 -11.97
CA LEU A 217 13.16 -10.76 -11.95
C LEU A 217 14.05 -11.98 -11.63
N GLN A 218 15.22 -12.05 -12.26
CA GLN A 218 16.20 -13.14 -12.12
C GLN A 218 17.00 -13.13 -10.82
N MET A 219 16.93 -12.08 -9.98
CA MET A 219 17.67 -12.03 -8.72
C MET A 219 17.27 -13.15 -7.75
N LYS A 220 18.26 -13.83 -7.18
CA LYS A 220 18.06 -14.76 -6.07
C LYS A 220 17.75 -13.96 -4.80
N LEU A 221 16.60 -14.20 -4.18
CA LEU A 221 16.26 -13.61 -2.88
C LEU A 221 17.09 -14.29 -1.79
N THR A 222 17.58 -13.51 -0.83
CA THR A 222 18.26 -14.05 0.35
C THR A 222 17.22 -14.49 1.40
N LYS A 223 17.63 -15.30 2.38
CA LYS A 223 16.77 -15.61 3.54
C LYS A 223 16.30 -14.34 4.27
N CYS A 224 17.12 -13.28 4.29
CA CYS A 224 16.77 -12.00 4.90
C CYS A 224 15.59 -11.32 4.18
N THR A 225 15.59 -11.30 2.84
CA THR A 225 14.48 -10.76 2.03
C THR A 225 13.20 -11.60 2.13
N LEU A 226 13.32 -12.86 2.54
CA LEU A 226 12.19 -13.78 2.77
C LEU A 226 11.67 -13.76 4.21
N SER A 227 12.33 -13.05 5.13
CA SER A 227 11.86 -12.85 6.50
C SER A 227 10.52 -12.11 6.51
N LYS A 228 9.66 -12.40 7.50
CA LYS A 228 8.31 -11.83 7.61
C LYS A 228 8.36 -10.30 7.73
N ASP A 229 9.26 -9.78 8.56
CA ASP A 229 9.39 -8.34 8.84
C ASP A 229 9.86 -7.55 7.61
N ASN A 230 10.84 -8.08 6.87
CA ASN A 230 11.28 -7.50 5.60
C ASN A 230 10.27 -7.69 4.47
N SER A 231 9.38 -8.69 4.56
CA SER A 231 8.41 -8.96 3.52
C SER A 231 7.25 -7.97 3.48
N ASP A 232 6.97 -7.35 4.62
CA ASP A 232 5.92 -6.35 4.78
C ASP A 232 6.40 -4.95 4.38
N ASN A 233 7.72 -4.71 4.36
CA ASN A 233 8.32 -3.46 3.93
C ASN A 233 9.32 -3.64 2.76
N PRO A 234 8.86 -3.58 1.49
CA PRO A 234 9.73 -3.76 0.33
C PRO A 234 10.83 -2.69 0.21
N LEU A 235 10.71 -1.53 0.87
CA LEU A 235 11.74 -0.49 0.85
C LEU A 235 13.07 -0.94 1.46
N LEU A 236 13.05 -1.88 2.41
CA LEU A 236 14.27 -2.40 3.04
C LEU A 236 15.16 -3.11 2.02
N PHE A 237 14.56 -3.97 1.18
CA PHE A 237 15.24 -4.55 0.02
C PHE A 237 15.70 -3.48 -0.99
N TRP A 238 14.86 -2.50 -1.32
CA TRP A 238 15.21 -1.48 -2.30
C TRP A 238 16.31 -0.52 -1.83
N LYS A 239 16.52 -0.38 -0.52
CA LYS A 239 17.67 0.30 0.09
C LYS A 239 18.97 -0.49 -0.11
N GLU A 240 18.95 -1.80 0.13
CA GLU A 240 20.11 -2.67 -0.14
C GLU A 240 20.49 -2.70 -1.63
N GLN A 241 19.49 -2.71 -2.52
CA GLN A 241 19.68 -2.83 -3.97
C GLN A 241 19.82 -1.49 -4.71
N GLU A 242 19.86 -0.38 -3.97
CA GLU A 242 19.90 0.98 -4.55
C GLU A 242 21.12 1.21 -5.45
N GLN A 243 22.29 0.68 -5.07
CA GLN A 243 23.52 0.79 -5.88
C GLN A 243 23.46 -0.06 -7.17
N LEU A 244 22.76 -1.19 -7.15
CA LEU A 244 22.70 -2.14 -8.28
C LEU A 244 21.63 -1.73 -9.32
N LEU A 245 20.49 -1.25 -8.81
CA LEU A 245 19.27 -0.95 -9.54
C LEU A 245 18.67 0.41 -9.09
N PRO A 246 19.41 1.53 -9.20
CA PRO A 246 18.98 2.83 -8.63
C PRO A 246 17.61 3.29 -9.14
N ASN A 247 17.32 3.05 -10.41
CA ASN A 247 16.09 3.53 -11.05
C ASN A 247 14.86 2.70 -10.63
N MET A 248 15.08 1.40 -10.34
CA MET A 248 14.06 0.55 -9.73
C MET A 248 13.83 0.94 -8.26
N SER A 249 14.90 1.27 -7.51
CA SER A 249 14.78 1.74 -6.13
C SER A 249 14.04 3.09 -6.05
N LYS A 250 14.36 4.05 -6.93
CA LYS A 250 13.62 5.32 -7.09
C LYS A 250 12.15 5.08 -7.44
N LEU A 251 11.86 4.12 -8.32
CA LEU A 251 10.48 3.75 -8.66
C LEU A 251 9.73 3.11 -7.47
N ALA A 252 10.38 2.22 -6.71
CA ALA A 252 9.80 1.59 -5.54
C ALA A 252 9.52 2.60 -4.43
N LYS A 253 10.41 3.58 -4.21
CA LYS A 253 10.18 4.73 -3.33
C LYS A 253 8.95 5.54 -3.77
N LYS A 254 8.81 5.84 -5.07
CA LYS A 254 7.62 6.52 -5.64
C LYS A 254 6.32 5.72 -5.44
N ASN A 255 6.36 4.39 -5.50
CA ASN A 255 5.18 3.52 -5.36
C ASN A 255 4.93 3.03 -3.92
N SER A 256 5.68 3.55 -2.93
CA SER A 256 5.53 3.18 -1.52
C SER A 256 4.49 4.04 -0.81
N ILE A 257 3.28 4.05 -1.37
CA ILE A 257 2.12 4.80 -0.89
C ILE A 257 1.29 3.88 0.03
N PRO A 258 0.65 4.40 1.10
CA PRO A 258 -0.38 3.66 1.81
C PRO A 258 -1.57 3.34 0.88
N ALA A 259 -2.12 2.11 0.96
CA ALA A 259 -3.26 1.70 0.15
C ALA A 259 -4.60 2.31 0.60
N SER A 260 -4.64 2.96 1.77
CA SER A 260 -5.88 3.40 2.41
C SER A 260 -5.73 4.76 3.07
N SER A 261 -6.79 5.56 2.95
CA SER A 261 -7.02 6.80 3.70
C SER A 261 -7.32 6.58 5.19
N ALA A 262 -7.54 5.33 5.65
CA ALA A 262 -7.95 4.99 7.01
C ALA A 262 -7.03 5.52 8.14
N THR A 263 -5.78 5.88 7.85
CA THR A 263 -4.90 6.56 8.81
C THR A 263 -5.26 8.04 8.94
N VAL A 264 -5.48 8.73 7.82
CA VAL A 264 -5.92 10.12 7.79
C VAL A 264 -7.30 10.24 8.43
N GLU A 265 -8.19 9.29 8.14
CA GLU A 265 -9.50 9.16 8.78
C GLU A 265 -9.41 8.92 10.29
N ARG A 266 -8.47 8.09 10.77
CA ARG A 266 -8.22 7.91 12.21
C ARG A 266 -7.75 9.21 12.87
N SER A 267 -6.84 9.95 12.24
CA SER A 267 -6.42 11.27 12.72
C SER A 267 -7.59 12.27 12.76
N PHE A 268 -8.43 12.31 11.72
CA PHE A 268 -9.63 13.15 11.71
C PHE A 268 -10.71 12.68 12.71
N SER A 269 -10.82 11.39 12.98
CA SER A 269 -11.75 10.85 13.99
C SER A 269 -11.32 11.26 15.41
N SER A 270 -10.03 11.14 15.74
CA SER A 270 -9.50 11.63 17.02
C SER A 270 -9.65 13.15 17.17
N ALA A 271 -9.41 13.91 16.09
CA ALA A 271 -9.69 15.36 16.08
C ALA A 271 -11.19 15.66 16.23
N GLY A 272 -12.07 14.85 15.62
CA GLY A 272 -13.52 14.95 15.75
C GLY A 272 -14.00 14.69 17.18
N VAL A 273 -13.40 13.75 17.89
CA VAL A 273 -13.66 13.52 19.33
C VAL A 273 -13.28 14.74 20.16
N ILE A 274 -12.09 15.33 19.93
CA ILE A 274 -11.66 16.57 20.62
C ILE A 274 -12.64 17.72 20.33
N ILE A 275 -13.00 17.93 19.06
CA ILE A 275 -13.93 19.00 18.65
C ILE A 275 -15.34 18.77 19.22
N SER A 276 -15.76 17.51 19.38
CA SER A 276 -17.05 17.16 19.97
C SER A 276 -17.06 17.42 21.47
N HIS A 277 -16.01 17.01 22.21
CA HIS A 277 -15.88 17.31 23.63
C HIS A 277 -15.80 18.82 23.92
N VAL A 278 -15.11 19.61 23.07
CA VAL A 278 -15.10 21.08 23.17
C VAL A 278 -16.48 21.71 22.92
N ARG A 279 -17.41 21.00 22.26
CA ARG A 279 -18.82 21.43 22.08
C ARG A 279 -19.76 20.88 23.15
N GLU A 280 -19.37 19.82 23.84
CA GLU A 280 -20.13 19.18 24.92
C GLU A 280 -19.79 19.73 26.30
N GLU A 281 -18.66 20.42 26.48
CA GLU A 281 -18.45 21.25 27.68
C GLU A 281 -19.50 22.36 27.74
N PRO A 282 -20.36 22.40 28.79
CA PRO A 282 -21.25 23.52 28.99
C PRO A 282 -20.44 24.78 29.32
N ALA A 283 -20.82 25.91 28.71
CA ALA A 283 -20.17 27.21 28.90
C ALA A 283 -20.21 27.76 30.35
N SER A 284 -20.74 27.00 31.32
CA SER A 284 -20.77 27.33 32.74
C SER A 284 -19.39 27.34 33.40
N THR A 285 -18.44 26.52 32.94
CA THR A 285 -17.13 26.39 33.61
C THR A 285 -16.20 27.56 33.32
N HIS A 286 -16.38 28.25 32.19
CA HIS A 286 -15.53 29.38 31.80
C HIS A 286 -15.95 30.72 32.44
N LEU A 287 -17.18 30.81 32.96
CA LEU A 287 -17.69 32.03 33.61
C LEU A 287 -17.38 32.12 35.12
N GLN A 288 -17.07 31.01 35.79
CA GLN A 288 -16.70 31.04 37.22
C GLN A 288 -15.23 31.40 37.47
N SER A 289 -14.35 31.26 36.48
CA SER A 289 -12.94 31.67 36.60
C SER A 289 -12.69 33.17 36.32
N MET A 290 -13.73 33.95 36.01
CA MET A 290 -13.63 35.39 35.70
C MET A 290 -14.40 36.30 36.68
N THR A 291 -14.99 35.75 37.75
CA THR A 291 -15.75 36.52 38.77
C THR A 291 -15.18 36.35 40.19
N SER A 292 -13.90 35.99 40.30
CA SER A 292 -13.17 35.86 41.57
C SER A 292 -11.98 36.85 41.63
N TYR A 293 -12.29 38.15 41.50
CA TYR A 293 -11.45 39.28 41.91
C TYR A 293 -12.35 40.47 42.29
#